data_AF-A0ABD3PQ00-F1
#
_entry.id   AF-A0ABD3PQ00-F1
#
_cell.length_a   1.000
_cell.length_b   1.000
_cell.length_c   1.000
_cell.angle_alpha   90.00
_cell.angle_beta   90.00
_cell.angle_gamma   90.00
#
_symmetry.space_group_name_H-M   'P 1'
#
loop_
_entity.id
_entity.type
_entity.pdbx_description
1 polymer ?
#
loop_
_entity_poly.entity_id
_entity_poly.type
_entity_poly.pdbx_seq_one_letter_code
_entity_poly.pdbx_strand_id
1 'polypeptide(L)'
;MTRRIRLLPRSLLLFTALLAAWTMVNFSVTFLESPLMIHSFISIDDSSANNNKAINFRSRLMYIPGAGFSGFFYTLGRLHSLHKNNNMSTLKQYDDEYYCFSAGCLALVATLMEVPLHSAIEMALSSRGRWRRGEIGRFDIVEDYVDRLLLFDIEKVMFNRDSGRLHSQMTTNETSRIIECGQCYHNYTTVLTNQVQIPFSRDNATNSNNQHFSQKIHRELSKIKIITTTWSSKNNINAIISQSTRSPSTLFQLKEMLLQTTHIPFVTGPTLGRFDASSGAYHNDGAFVSLLYGWKSVLRKTTNTNQSTDTSRTYSLKLPWDAELIFHGLNMALSREKAVYFWNRGLLRGI
;
A
#
# COMPACT_ATOMS: atom_id res chain seq x y z
N MET A 1 -40.48 22.30 -6.88
CA MET A 1 -39.17 22.37 -7.57
C MET A 1 -38.77 20.98 -8.05
N THR A 2 -38.99 20.64 -9.31
CA THR A 2 -38.61 19.36 -9.92
C THR A 2 -37.19 19.44 -10.48
N ARG A 3 -36.23 18.77 -9.85
CA ARG A 3 -34.87 18.63 -10.39
C ARG A 3 -34.90 17.76 -11.65
N ARG A 4 -34.74 18.35 -12.83
CA ARG A 4 -34.49 17.61 -14.08
C ARG A 4 -33.11 16.96 -14.00
N ILE A 5 -33.08 15.65 -13.81
CA ILE A 5 -31.86 14.83 -13.96
C ILE A 5 -31.50 14.85 -15.44
N ARG A 6 -30.39 15.52 -15.80
CA ARG A 6 -29.84 15.45 -17.16
C ARG A 6 -29.16 14.10 -17.32
N LEU A 7 -29.81 13.19 -18.02
CA LEU A 7 -29.18 11.96 -18.48
C LEU A 7 -28.02 12.32 -19.42
N LEU A 8 -26.83 11.79 -19.12
CA LEU A 8 -25.67 11.92 -20.01
C LEU A 8 -26.02 11.28 -21.37
N PRO A 9 -25.59 11.89 -22.49
CA PRO A 9 -25.86 11.35 -23.81
C PRO A 9 -25.26 9.94 -23.92
N ARG A 10 -26.05 9.00 -24.45
CA ARG A 10 -25.66 7.58 -24.61
C ARG A 10 -24.31 7.40 -25.32
N SER A 11 -23.95 8.32 -26.22
CA SER A 11 -22.66 8.34 -26.91
C SER A 11 -21.46 8.49 -25.97
N LEU A 12 -21.60 9.27 -24.88
CA LEU A 12 -20.52 9.48 -23.91
C LEU A 12 -20.31 8.24 -23.02
N LEU A 13 -21.39 7.53 -22.67
CA LEU A 13 -21.32 6.26 -21.95
C LEU A 13 -20.67 5.15 -22.81
N LEU A 14 -20.97 5.12 -24.11
CA LEU A 14 -20.36 4.16 -25.03
C LEU A 14 -18.87 4.46 -25.20
N PHE A 15 -18.50 5.74 -25.30
CA PHE A 15 -17.11 6.17 -25.42
C PHE A 15 -16.30 5.84 -24.16
N THR A 16 -16.84 6.06 -22.96
CA THR A 16 -16.13 5.69 -21.73
C THR A 16 -16.00 4.18 -21.56
N ALA A 17 -17.02 3.41 -21.95
CA ALA A 17 -16.94 1.95 -21.94
C ALA A 17 -15.91 1.41 -22.94
N LEU A 18 -15.87 1.95 -24.16
CA LEU A 18 -14.88 1.59 -25.18
C LEU A 18 -13.48 2.04 -24.78
N LEU A 19 -13.32 3.21 -24.18
CA LEU A 19 -12.04 3.68 -23.66
C LEU A 19 -11.58 2.81 -22.49
N ALA A 20 -12.47 2.39 -21.59
CA ALA A 20 -12.14 1.47 -20.50
C ALA A 20 -11.77 0.07 -21.02
N ALA A 21 -12.49 -0.45 -22.02
CA ALA A 21 -12.17 -1.71 -22.66
C ALA A 21 -10.86 -1.62 -23.44
N TRP A 22 -10.64 -0.54 -24.18
CA TRP A 22 -9.41 -0.27 -24.91
C TRP A 22 -8.23 -0.06 -23.96
N THR A 23 -8.40 0.64 -22.83
CA THR A 23 -7.36 0.74 -21.81
C THR A 23 -7.13 -0.60 -21.13
N MET A 24 -8.13 -1.46 -20.91
CA MET A 24 -7.90 -2.82 -20.37
C MET A 24 -7.15 -3.73 -21.35
N VAL A 25 -7.52 -3.67 -22.64
CA VAL A 25 -6.89 -4.45 -23.71
C VAL A 25 -5.48 -3.95 -23.98
N ASN A 26 -5.25 -2.63 -24.04
CA ASN A 26 -3.91 -2.07 -24.21
C ASN A 26 -3.08 -2.08 -22.92
N PHE A 27 -3.70 -2.00 -21.74
CA PHE A 27 -3.04 -2.26 -20.46
C PHE A 27 -2.52 -3.68 -20.45
N SER A 28 -3.26 -4.63 -21.03
CA SER A 28 -2.73 -5.94 -21.32
C SER A 28 -1.61 -5.79 -22.36
N VAL A 29 -1.86 -5.42 -23.61
CA VAL A 29 -0.83 -5.46 -24.68
C VAL A 29 0.47 -4.69 -24.39
N THR A 30 0.44 -3.47 -23.85
CA THR A 30 1.66 -2.68 -23.50
C THR A 30 2.37 -3.17 -22.23
N PHE A 31 1.67 -3.86 -21.33
CA PHE A 31 2.27 -4.61 -20.22
C PHE A 31 2.76 -6.00 -20.68
N LEU A 32 2.18 -6.55 -21.75
CA LEU A 32 2.45 -7.88 -22.31
C LEU A 32 3.60 -7.87 -23.35
N GLU A 33 3.86 -6.76 -24.06
CA GLU A 33 4.90 -6.66 -25.12
C GLU A 33 6.20 -5.96 -24.68
N SER A 34 6.73 -6.30 -23.50
CA SER A 34 8.17 -6.12 -23.24
C SER A 34 8.86 -7.47 -23.22
N PRO A 35 9.20 -8.05 -24.40
CA PRO A 35 10.09 -9.20 -24.43
C PRO A 35 11.49 -8.76 -23.96
N LEU A 36 12.18 -9.67 -23.28
CA LEU A 36 13.64 -9.68 -23.02
C LEU A 36 14.15 -8.91 -21.78
N MET A 37 14.32 -9.65 -20.67
CA MET A 37 15.63 -10.19 -20.24
C MET A 37 15.49 -10.75 -18.81
N ILE A 38 15.48 -12.08 -18.73
CA ILE A 38 15.76 -12.82 -17.51
C ILE A 38 17.26 -12.63 -17.25
N HIS A 39 17.61 -11.63 -16.46
CA HIS A 39 18.84 -11.70 -15.67
C HIS A 39 18.43 -11.83 -14.20
N SER A 40 18.30 -13.08 -13.76
CA SER A 40 18.59 -13.45 -12.38
C SER A 40 20.08 -13.17 -12.15
N PHE A 41 20.41 -12.13 -11.41
CA PHE A 41 21.81 -11.89 -11.02
C PHE A 41 22.06 -12.45 -9.62
N ILE A 42 23.08 -13.32 -9.61
CA ILE A 42 23.82 -13.83 -8.46
C ILE A 42 24.48 -12.63 -7.75
N SER A 43 24.36 -12.56 -6.43
CA SER A 43 25.16 -11.67 -5.59
C SER A 43 26.61 -12.12 -5.68
N ILE A 44 27.45 -11.37 -6.40
CA ILE A 44 28.91 -11.54 -6.35
C ILE A 44 29.37 -10.90 -5.05
N ASP A 45 29.74 -11.74 -4.08
CA ASP A 45 30.41 -11.30 -2.86
C ASP A 45 31.87 -10.97 -3.18
N ASP A 46 32.15 -9.67 -3.25
CA ASP A 46 33.49 -9.14 -3.43
C ASP A 46 34.22 -9.17 -2.08
N SER A 47 34.82 -10.32 -1.77
CA SER A 47 35.65 -10.54 -0.58
C SER A 47 37.04 -9.95 -0.79
N SER A 48 37.15 -8.62 -0.80
CA SER A 48 38.42 -7.92 -0.67
C SER A 48 38.61 -7.43 0.77
N ALA A 49 39.48 -8.13 1.49
CA ALA A 49 39.87 -7.88 2.87
C ALA A 49 40.82 -6.69 2.92
N ASN A 50 40.33 -5.55 3.43
CA ASN A 50 41.19 -4.46 3.88
C ASN A 50 40.64 -3.89 5.19
N ASN A 51 41.45 -4.00 6.25
CA ASN A 51 41.04 -4.05 7.65
C ASN A 51 40.78 -2.71 8.35
N ASN A 52 40.48 -1.62 7.63
CA ASN A 52 40.10 -0.33 8.23
C ASN A 52 38.82 0.23 7.62
N LYS A 53 37.79 -0.61 7.48
CA LYS A 53 36.54 -0.26 6.82
C LYS A 53 35.64 0.47 7.81
N ALA A 54 35.59 1.80 7.72
CA ALA A 54 34.45 2.57 8.21
C ALA A 54 33.17 1.82 7.81
N ILE A 55 32.26 1.63 8.77
CA ILE A 55 30.98 0.95 8.54
C ILE A 55 30.17 1.87 7.61
N ASN A 56 30.41 1.74 6.30
CA ASN A 56 29.59 2.38 5.28
C ASN A 56 28.22 1.73 5.35
N PHE A 57 27.28 2.42 5.99
CA PHE A 57 25.86 2.11 5.90
C PHE A 57 25.48 2.14 4.43
N ARG A 58 25.22 0.96 3.86
CA ARG A 58 24.73 0.83 2.49
C ARG A 58 23.20 0.89 2.54
N SER A 59 22.61 1.88 1.91
CA SER A 59 21.15 1.90 1.71
C SER A 59 20.80 0.97 0.55
N ARG A 60 19.76 0.16 0.71
CA ARG A 60 19.17 -0.60 -0.41
C ARG A 60 17.91 0.11 -0.87
N LEU A 61 17.77 0.25 -2.18
CA LEU A 61 16.55 0.80 -2.77
C LEU A 61 15.67 -0.38 -3.19
N MET A 62 14.48 -0.48 -2.62
CA MET A 62 13.54 -1.56 -2.93
C MET A 62 12.30 -1.02 -3.62
N TYR A 63 12.10 -1.42 -4.87
CA TYR A 63 10.92 -1.07 -5.65
C TYR A 63 9.82 -2.13 -5.50
N ILE A 64 8.62 -1.72 -5.12
CA ILE A 64 7.47 -2.57 -4.78
C ILE A 64 6.26 -2.22 -5.66
N PRO A 65 6.01 -2.99 -6.73
CA PRO A 65 4.86 -2.75 -7.61
C PRO A 65 3.52 -3.12 -6.95
N GLY A 66 2.45 -2.49 -7.44
CA GLY A 66 1.08 -2.91 -7.17
C GLY A 66 0.43 -3.65 -8.34
N ALA A 67 -0.57 -4.48 -8.04
CA ALA A 67 -1.45 -5.13 -9.02
C ALA A 67 -2.82 -5.46 -8.39
N GLY A 68 -3.43 -4.46 -7.74
CA GLY A 68 -4.72 -4.61 -7.07
C GLY A 68 -4.76 -5.69 -5.99
N PHE A 69 -5.90 -6.36 -5.79
CA PHE A 69 -6.12 -7.24 -4.62
C PHE A 69 -5.23 -8.50 -4.61
N SER A 70 -5.13 -9.22 -5.73
CA SER A 70 -4.22 -10.36 -5.86
C SER A 70 -2.76 -9.93 -5.68
N GLY A 71 -2.38 -8.80 -6.31
CA GLY A 71 -1.07 -8.20 -6.19
C GLY A 71 -0.71 -7.83 -4.75
N PHE A 72 -1.67 -7.32 -3.98
CA PHE A 72 -1.50 -7.05 -2.55
C PHE A 72 -1.07 -8.31 -1.79
N PHE A 73 -1.86 -9.39 -1.84
CA PHE A 73 -1.56 -10.61 -1.07
C PHE A 73 -0.28 -11.30 -1.55
N TYR A 74 -0.04 -11.31 -2.87
CA TYR A 74 1.20 -11.84 -3.43
C TYR A 74 2.43 -11.05 -2.95
N THR A 75 2.41 -9.72 -3.05
CA THR A 75 3.52 -8.87 -2.62
C THR A 75 3.71 -8.96 -1.11
N LEU A 76 2.63 -9.05 -0.34
CA LEU A 76 2.67 -9.19 1.11
C LEU A 76 3.39 -10.49 1.54
N GLY A 77 3.05 -11.63 0.92
CA GLY A 77 3.76 -12.88 1.18
C GLY A 77 5.25 -12.80 0.81
N ARG A 78 5.57 -12.12 -0.30
CA ARG A 78 6.97 -11.94 -0.72
C ARG A 78 7.78 -11.08 0.25
N LEU A 79 7.22 -9.96 0.70
CA LEU A 79 7.84 -9.09 1.69
C LEU A 79 8.03 -9.83 3.02
N HIS A 80 7.05 -10.63 3.43
CA HIS A 80 7.16 -11.45 4.64
C HIS A 80 8.31 -12.46 4.55
N SER A 81 8.47 -13.14 3.42
CA SER A 81 9.58 -14.07 3.19
C SER A 81 10.94 -13.36 3.23
N LEU A 82 11.05 -12.17 2.61
CA LEU A 82 12.27 -11.34 2.67
C LEU A 82 12.62 -10.90 4.09
N HIS A 83 11.63 -10.52 4.90
CA HIS A 83 11.85 -10.12 6.29
C HIS A 83 12.17 -11.33 7.19
N LYS A 84 11.60 -12.51 6.90
CA LYS A 84 11.85 -13.73 7.68
C LYS A 84 13.25 -14.29 7.43
N ASN A 85 13.71 -14.31 6.18
CA ASN A 85 15.01 -14.89 5.80
C ASN A 85 16.18 -14.02 6.26
N ASN A 86 15.99 -12.70 6.27
CA ASN A 86 16.95 -11.79 6.88
C ASN A 86 16.70 -11.77 8.39
N ASN A 87 17.32 -12.69 9.14
CA ASN A 87 17.35 -12.68 10.61
C ASN A 87 17.31 -11.22 11.10
N MET A 88 16.27 -10.83 11.83
CA MET A 88 15.92 -9.43 12.15
C MET A 88 17.11 -8.57 12.67
N SER A 89 18.16 -9.22 13.17
CA SER A 89 19.44 -8.63 13.56
C SER A 89 20.26 -8.02 12.40
N THR A 90 20.28 -8.60 11.20
CA THR A 90 21.00 -8.02 10.04
C THR A 90 20.19 -6.96 9.29
N LEU A 91 18.86 -6.95 9.40
CA LEU A 91 18.03 -5.89 8.80
C LEU A 91 18.18 -4.54 9.53
N LYS A 92 18.56 -4.55 10.83
CA LYS A 92 18.90 -3.33 11.57
C LYS A 92 20.11 -2.58 10.98
N GLN A 93 20.92 -3.25 10.15
CA GLN A 93 22.12 -2.68 9.56
C GLN A 93 21.84 -1.91 8.27
N TYR A 94 20.70 -2.14 7.61
CA TYR A 94 20.37 -1.49 6.34
C TYR A 94 19.28 -0.43 6.55
N ASP A 95 19.55 0.78 6.07
CA ASP A 95 18.52 1.82 5.93
C ASP A 95 17.87 1.64 4.55
N ASP A 96 16.96 0.67 4.48
CA ASP A 96 16.24 0.35 3.26
C ASP A 96 15.24 1.47 2.92
N GLU A 97 15.32 1.99 1.70
CA GLU A 97 14.30 2.89 1.17
C GLU A 97 13.35 2.13 0.25
N TYR A 98 12.05 2.24 0.50
CA TYR A 98 11.02 1.52 -0.22
C TYR A 98 10.28 2.45 -1.17
N TYR A 99 10.35 2.17 -2.47
CA TYR A 99 9.61 2.85 -3.52
C TYR A 99 8.42 2.00 -3.91
N CYS A 100 7.20 2.41 -3.57
CA CYS A 100 6.01 1.62 -3.82
C CYS A 100 4.96 2.40 -4.59
N PHE A 101 4.03 1.69 -5.23
CA PHE A 101 2.77 2.27 -5.71
C PHE A 101 1.60 1.29 -5.51
N SER A 102 0.38 1.83 -5.46
CA SER A 102 -0.87 1.06 -5.42
C SER A 102 -0.89 0.00 -4.32
N ALA A 103 -1.40 -1.20 -4.64
CA ALA A 103 -1.42 -2.36 -3.76
C ALA A 103 -0.05 -2.75 -3.21
N GLY A 104 1.05 -2.37 -3.87
CA GLY A 104 2.40 -2.57 -3.36
C GLY A 104 2.68 -1.74 -2.11
N CYS A 105 2.18 -0.51 -2.05
CA CYS A 105 2.27 0.31 -0.84
C CYS A 105 1.43 -0.23 0.30
N LEU A 106 0.22 -0.72 0.02
CA LEU A 106 -0.61 -1.37 1.03
C LEU A 106 0.10 -2.59 1.61
N ALA A 107 0.71 -3.43 0.77
CA ALA A 107 1.43 -4.62 1.20
C ALA A 107 2.67 -4.26 2.05
N LEU A 108 3.41 -3.22 1.64
CA LEU A 108 4.53 -2.70 2.42
C LEU A 108 4.07 -2.24 3.81
N VAL A 109 3.04 -1.39 3.87
CA VAL A 109 2.53 -0.87 5.15
C VAL A 109 2.03 -1.99 6.04
N ALA A 110 1.27 -2.95 5.51
CA ALA A 110 0.84 -4.14 6.25
C ALA A 110 2.03 -4.97 6.78
N THR A 111 3.12 -5.06 6.02
CA THR A 111 4.35 -5.74 6.48
C THR A 111 5.03 -4.97 7.62
N LEU A 112 5.18 -3.65 7.48
CA LEU A 112 5.85 -2.79 8.48
C LEU A 112 5.05 -2.69 9.78
N MET A 113 3.71 -2.75 9.69
CA MET A 113 2.79 -2.80 10.81
C MET A 113 2.56 -4.23 11.35
N GLU A 114 3.30 -5.22 10.84
CA GLU A 114 3.22 -6.62 11.30
C GLU A 114 1.78 -7.15 11.35
N VAL A 115 1.01 -6.81 10.32
CA VAL A 115 -0.39 -7.23 10.18
C VAL A 115 -0.41 -8.71 9.78
N PRO A 116 -0.98 -9.60 10.60
CA PRO A 116 -1.12 -11.01 10.25
C PRO A 116 -1.94 -11.17 8.98
N LEU A 117 -1.59 -12.15 8.14
CA LEU A 117 -2.32 -12.48 6.92
C LEU A 117 -3.82 -12.64 7.19
N HIS A 118 -4.20 -13.35 8.25
CA HIS A 118 -5.60 -13.57 8.59
C HIS A 118 -6.35 -12.25 8.80
N SER A 119 -5.78 -11.33 9.57
CA SER A 119 -6.34 -10.00 9.80
C SER A 119 -6.43 -9.19 8.50
N ALA A 120 -5.39 -9.21 7.66
CA ALA A 120 -5.42 -8.53 6.37
C ALA A 120 -6.53 -9.06 5.44
N ILE A 121 -6.79 -10.38 5.47
CA ILE A 121 -7.90 -11.00 4.75
C ILE A 121 -9.23 -10.56 5.35
N GLU A 122 -9.41 -10.63 6.67
CA GLU A 122 -10.66 -10.21 7.33
C GLU A 122 -11.00 -8.75 7.03
N MET A 123 -10.01 -7.85 7.06
CA MET A 123 -10.21 -6.45 6.71
C MET A 123 -10.77 -6.32 5.29
N ALA A 124 -10.16 -6.99 4.31
CA ALA A 124 -10.61 -6.93 2.92
C ALA A 124 -12.02 -7.54 2.73
N LEU A 125 -12.29 -8.69 3.37
CA LEU A 125 -13.59 -9.35 3.32
C LEU A 125 -14.68 -8.51 4.00
N SER A 126 -14.36 -7.88 5.12
CA SER A 126 -15.24 -6.98 5.87
C SER A 126 -15.58 -5.74 5.04
N SER A 127 -14.59 -5.02 4.51
CA SER A 127 -14.82 -3.84 3.65
C SER A 127 -15.72 -4.18 2.46
N ARG A 128 -15.47 -5.32 1.82
CA ARG A 128 -16.34 -5.84 0.74
C ARG A 128 -17.75 -6.18 1.24
N GLY A 129 -17.87 -6.79 2.41
CA GLY A 129 -19.15 -7.12 3.03
C GLY A 129 -20.00 -5.86 3.27
N ARG A 130 -19.40 -4.81 3.82
CA ARG A 130 -20.04 -3.50 4.03
C ARG A 130 -20.53 -2.90 2.72
N TRP A 131 -19.71 -2.93 1.67
CA TRP A 131 -20.13 -2.49 0.34
C TRP A 131 -21.31 -3.30 -0.21
N ARG A 132 -21.27 -4.63 -0.09
CA ARG A 132 -22.36 -5.51 -0.55
C ARG A 132 -23.68 -5.25 0.18
N ARG A 133 -23.62 -4.83 1.44
CA ARG A 133 -24.79 -4.44 2.25
C ARG A 133 -25.24 -3.00 2.01
N GLY A 134 -24.52 -2.21 1.22
CA GLY A 134 -24.83 -0.81 0.93
C GLY A 134 -24.45 0.17 2.07
N GLU A 135 -23.63 -0.26 3.03
CA GLU A 135 -23.19 0.59 4.14
C GLU A 135 -22.12 1.61 3.72
N ILE A 136 -21.32 1.26 2.71
CA ILE A 136 -20.30 2.12 2.12
C ILE A 136 -20.42 2.09 0.59
N GLY A 137 -20.01 3.17 -0.07
CA GLY A 137 -19.99 3.23 -1.53
C GLY A 137 -18.92 2.32 -2.12
N ARG A 138 -19.08 1.95 -3.39
CA ARG A 138 -18.09 1.10 -4.11
C ARG A 138 -16.68 1.70 -4.14
N PHE A 139 -16.58 3.03 -4.04
CA PHE A 139 -15.33 3.78 -4.09
C PHE A 139 -14.71 3.95 -2.70
N ASP A 140 -15.46 3.63 -1.65
CA ASP A 140 -15.03 3.77 -0.25
C ASP A 140 -14.43 2.46 0.29
N ILE A 141 -14.45 1.36 -0.49
CA ILE A 141 -13.92 0.05 -0.07
C ILE A 141 -12.43 0.14 0.28
N VAL A 142 -11.65 0.84 -0.54
CA VAL A 142 -10.21 1.01 -0.29
C VAL A 142 -9.98 1.92 0.90
N GLU A 143 -10.82 2.93 1.10
CA GLU A 143 -10.73 3.82 2.26
C GLU A 143 -11.04 3.09 3.56
N ASP A 144 -12.12 2.31 3.62
CA ASP A 144 -12.45 1.46 4.77
C ASP A 144 -11.33 0.45 5.05
N TYR A 145 -10.72 -0.14 4.02
CA TYR A 145 -9.58 -1.04 4.17
C TYR A 145 -8.35 -0.34 4.75
N VAL A 146 -7.96 0.82 4.21
CA VAL A 146 -6.81 1.60 4.69
C VAL A 146 -7.02 2.05 6.12
N ASP A 147 -8.23 2.47 6.48
CA ASP A 147 -8.54 2.86 7.85
C ASP A 147 -8.34 1.70 8.83
N ARG A 148 -8.84 0.50 8.50
CA ARG A 148 -8.58 -0.72 9.31
C ARG A 148 -7.10 -1.02 9.42
N LEU A 149 -6.39 -0.92 8.29
CA LEU A 149 -4.98 -1.26 8.21
C LEU A 149 -4.14 -0.37 9.13
N LEU A 150 -4.37 0.95 9.09
CA LEU A 150 -3.61 1.93 9.87
C LEU A 150 -4.00 1.97 11.35
N LEU A 151 -5.18 1.46 11.71
CA LEU A 151 -5.65 1.38 13.10
C LEU A 151 -5.34 0.03 13.78
N PHE A 152 -4.86 -0.95 13.05
CA PHE A 152 -4.68 -2.32 13.52
C PHE A 152 -3.82 -2.46 14.79
N ASP A 153 -2.72 -1.71 14.88
CA ASP A 153 -1.84 -1.78 16.07
C ASP A 153 -2.43 -1.05 17.29
N ILE A 154 -3.25 -0.02 17.07
CA ILE A 154 -3.93 0.70 18.16
C ILE A 154 -4.94 -0.25 18.82
N GLU A 155 -5.70 -1.01 18.01
CA GLU A 155 -6.66 -1.99 18.52
C GLU A 155 -5.98 -3.08 19.36
N LYS A 156 -4.84 -3.62 18.92
CA LYS A 156 -4.06 -4.61 19.69
C LYS A 156 -3.69 -4.12 21.10
N VAL A 157 -3.29 -2.85 21.22
CA VAL A 157 -2.90 -2.26 22.52
C VAL A 157 -4.11 -2.15 23.44
N MET A 158 -5.29 -1.81 22.90
CA MET A 158 -6.51 -1.69 23.70
C MET A 158 -7.02 -3.07 24.17
N PHE A 159 -7.08 -4.07 23.29
CA PHE A 159 -7.57 -5.41 23.67
C PHE A 159 -6.70 -6.15 24.69
N ASN A 160 -5.38 -5.94 24.67
CA ASN A 160 -4.48 -6.53 25.66
C ASN A 160 -4.69 -5.95 27.08
N ARG A 161 -5.19 -4.71 27.18
CA ARG A 161 -5.41 -4.05 28.48
C ARG A 161 -6.60 -4.65 29.23
N ASP A 162 -7.67 -4.98 28.52
CA ASP A 162 -8.90 -5.48 29.13
C ASP A 162 -8.83 -6.99 29.43
N SER A 163 -8.10 -7.73 28.60
CA SER A 163 -7.87 -9.17 28.79
C SER A 163 -7.11 -9.49 30.09
N GLY A 164 -6.24 -8.59 30.56
CA GLY A 164 -5.52 -8.73 31.82
C GLY A 164 -6.39 -8.52 33.07
N ARG A 165 -7.61 -7.99 32.93
CA ARG A 165 -8.51 -7.69 34.06
C ARG A 165 -9.69 -8.66 34.17
N LEU A 166 -10.04 -9.37 33.10
CA LEU A 166 -11.12 -10.35 33.10
C LEU A 166 -10.69 -11.81 33.31
N HIS A 167 -9.39 -12.10 33.38
CA HIS A 167 -8.90 -13.49 33.47
C HIS A 167 -9.02 -14.15 34.86
N SER A 168 -9.90 -13.66 35.74
CA SER A 168 -10.19 -14.31 37.02
C SER A 168 -11.51 -15.11 37.06
N GLN A 169 -12.37 -15.06 36.03
CA GLN A 169 -13.63 -15.83 36.02
C GLN A 169 -14.13 -16.09 34.58
N MET A 170 -13.57 -17.07 33.86
CA MET A 170 -14.33 -17.73 32.81
C MET A 170 -13.72 -19.09 32.45
N THR A 171 -14.33 -20.13 33.02
CA THR A 171 -14.07 -21.53 32.70
C THR A 171 -14.81 -21.93 31.41
N THR A 172 -14.04 -22.41 30.44
CA THR A 172 -14.34 -23.47 29.46
C THR A 172 -15.77 -23.53 28.90
N ASN A 173 -15.99 -22.88 27.76
CA ASN A 173 -16.63 -23.43 26.55
C ASN A 173 -17.01 -22.27 25.63
N GLU A 174 -16.12 -21.83 24.74
CA GLU A 174 -16.54 -20.89 23.69
C GLU A 174 -15.78 -21.06 22.38
N THR A 175 -16.48 -21.63 21.41
CA THR A 175 -16.30 -21.42 19.97
C THR A 175 -16.17 -19.93 19.67
N SER A 176 -15.13 -19.59 18.91
CA SER A 176 -14.76 -18.26 18.43
C SER A 176 -15.95 -17.48 17.85
N ARG A 177 -16.64 -16.69 18.68
CA ARG A 177 -17.50 -15.60 18.22
C ARG A 177 -16.61 -14.40 17.91
N ILE A 178 -16.49 -14.11 16.62
CA ILE A 178 -15.87 -12.88 16.12
C ILE A 178 -16.77 -11.72 16.57
N ILE A 179 -16.26 -10.88 17.49
CA ILE A 179 -16.95 -9.67 17.93
C ILE A 179 -16.86 -8.65 16.79
N GLU A 180 -17.92 -8.50 16.01
CA GLU A 180 -18.10 -7.36 15.11
C GLU A 180 -18.31 -6.10 15.96
N CYS A 181 -17.24 -5.35 16.26
CA CYS A 181 -17.39 -4.06 16.95
C CYS A 181 -17.89 -2.97 15.98
N GLY A 182 -19.20 -2.95 15.72
CA GLY A 182 -19.84 -1.92 14.88
C GLY A 182 -19.77 -0.50 15.48
N GLN A 183 -19.66 -0.37 16.81
CA GLN A 183 -19.65 0.93 17.50
C GLN A 183 -18.27 1.55 17.70
N CYS A 184 -17.19 0.80 17.51
CA CYS A 184 -15.83 1.31 17.68
C CYS A 184 -15.50 2.42 16.64
N TYR A 185 -16.09 2.37 15.45
CA TYR A 185 -15.73 3.20 14.30
C TYR A 185 -15.94 4.72 14.43
N HIS A 186 -17.00 5.17 15.11
CA HIS A 186 -17.35 6.59 15.10
C HIS A 186 -16.43 7.48 15.95
N ASN A 187 -15.72 6.92 16.93
CA ASN A 187 -14.79 7.68 17.77
C ASN A 187 -13.41 7.85 17.14
N TYR A 188 -13.04 7.03 16.14
CA TYR A 188 -11.68 7.01 15.58
C TYR A 188 -11.41 8.08 14.53
N THR A 189 -12.43 8.53 13.80
CA THR A 189 -12.26 9.65 12.85
C THR A 189 -11.72 10.87 13.59
N THR A 190 -12.15 11.08 14.85
CA THR A 190 -11.65 12.14 15.75
C THR A 190 -10.20 11.94 16.19
N VAL A 191 -9.70 10.70 16.27
CA VAL A 191 -8.29 10.38 16.62
C VAL A 191 -7.34 10.62 15.45
N LEU A 192 -7.77 10.34 14.22
CA LEU A 192 -6.95 10.54 13.01
C LEU A 192 -6.91 11.98 12.51
N THR A 193 -7.99 12.74 12.69
CA THR A 193 -8.16 14.10 12.15
C THR A 193 -7.65 15.19 13.08
N ASN A 194 -7.77 14.99 14.39
CA ASN A 194 -7.12 15.88 15.33
C ASN A 194 -5.68 15.39 15.50
N GLN A 195 -4.71 16.28 15.35
CA GLN A 195 -3.46 16.16 16.11
C GLN A 195 -3.82 16.24 17.60
N VAL A 196 -4.53 15.24 18.14
CA VAL A 196 -4.82 15.17 19.56
C VAL A 196 -3.46 15.05 20.21
N GLN A 197 -2.92 16.16 20.70
CA GLN A 197 -2.15 16.17 21.91
C GLN A 197 -3.05 15.47 22.93
N ILE A 198 -2.92 14.15 23.03
CA ILE A 198 -3.63 13.35 24.03
C ILE A 198 -3.27 14.02 25.35
N PRO A 199 -4.23 14.63 26.09
CA PRO A 199 -3.90 15.31 27.32
C PRO A 199 -3.22 14.30 28.23
N PHE A 200 -1.94 14.56 28.50
CA PHE A 200 -1.06 13.78 29.35
C PHE A 200 -1.59 13.84 30.78
N SER A 201 -2.61 13.03 31.10
CA SER A 201 -2.93 12.74 32.49
C SER A 201 -1.86 11.81 33.05
N ARG A 202 -1.37 12.17 34.23
CA ARG A 202 -0.06 11.80 34.80
C ARG A 202 -0.07 10.40 35.43
N ASP A 203 -0.49 9.39 34.67
CA ASP A 203 -0.31 7.98 35.06
C ASP A 203 0.99 7.46 34.41
N ASN A 204 2.07 7.47 35.20
CA ASN A 204 3.46 7.32 34.74
C ASN A 204 3.81 5.97 34.08
N ALA A 205 2.96 4.94 34.13
CA ALA A 205 3.25 3.62 33.54
C ALA A 205 2.70 3.44 32.11
N THR A 206 1.63 4.16 31.73
CA THR A 206 1.01 4.03 30.39
C THR A 206 1.74 4.77 29.28
N ASN A 207 2.76 5.57 29.62
CA ASN A 207 3.45 6.42 28.66
C ASN A 207 4.47 5.67 27.77
N SER A 208 5.09 4.60 28.29
CA SER A 208 6.22 3.96 27.60
C SER A 208 5.81 3.25 26.30
N ASN A 209 4.65 2.58 26.28
CA ASN A 209 4.23 1.79 25.11
C ASN A 209 3.78 2.67 23.94
N ASN A 210 3.05 3.76 24.23
CA ASN A 210 2.58 4.70 23.21
C ASN A 210 3.75 5.47 22.58
N GLN A 211 4.75 5.84 23.38
CA GLN A 211 5.95 6.52 22.88
C GLN A 211 6.77 5.60 21.96
N HIS A 212 6.94 4.32 22.34
CA HIS A 212 7.65 3.34 21.52
C HIS A 212 6.95 3.11 20.17
N PHE A 213 5.62 3.00 20.17
CA PHE A 213 4.84 2.84 18.95
C PHE A 213 4.94 4.05 18.01
N SER A 214 4.78 5.26 18.54
CA SER A 214 4.92 6.49 17.77
C SER A 214 6.32 6.61 17.15
N GLN A 215 7.37 6.29 17.92
CA GLN A 215 8.75 6.28 17.42
C GLN A 215 8.97 5.22 16.32
N LYS A 216 8.41 4.01 16.49
CA LYS A 216 8.45 2.96 15.47
C LYS A 216 7.81 3.44 14.17
N ILE A 217 6.59 3.99 14.24
CA ILE A 217 5.90 4.53 13.06
C ILE A 217 6.74 5.63 12.40
N HIS A 218 7.18 6.64 13.15
CA HIS A 218 7.94 7.74 12.57
C HIS A 218 9.22 7.27 11.86
N ARG A 219 9.91 6.27 12.44
CA ARG A 219 11.09 5.66 11.82
C ARG A 219 10.77 4.90 10.54
N GLU A 220 9.62 4.23 10.47
CA GLU A 220 9.24 3.49 9.27
C GLU A 220 8.68 4.41 8.18
N LEU A 221 7.97 5.49 8.53
CA LEU A 221 7.40 6.44 7.56
C LEU A 221 8.47 7.10 6.68
N SER A 222 9.64 7.44 7.24
CA SER A 222 10.72 8.09 6.48
C SER A 222 11.30 7.21 5.38
N LYS A 223 11.20 5.89 5.52
CA LYS A 223 11.67 4.89 4.56
C LYS A 223 10.71 4.70 3.39
N ILE A 224 9.44 5.12 3.52
CA ILE A 224 8.43 4.92 2.50
C ILE A 224 8.46 6.08 1.49
N LYS A 225 8.64 5.73 0.21
CA LYS A 225 8.55 6.60 -0.96
C LYS A 225 7.36 6.14 -1.80
N ILE A 226 6.25 6.88 -1.74
CA ILE A 226 5.04 6.54 -2.49
C ILE A 226 5.07 7.22 -3.84
N ILE A 227 4.96 6.43 -4.90
CA ILE A 227 4.89 6.86 -6.28
C ILE A 227 3.41 7.01 -6.68
N THR A 228 3.08 8.16 -7.26
CA THR A 228 1.77 8.44 -7.84
C THR A 228 1.93 9.03 -9.22
N THR A 229 0.93 8.83 -10.07
CA THR A 229 0.78 9.56 -11.32
C THR A 229 0.03 10.85 -11.01
N THR A 230 0.57 11.99 -11.41
CA THR A 230 -0.05 13.31 -11.22
C THR A 230 -0.40 13.95 -12.56
N TRP A 231 -1.52 14.67 -12.60
CA TRP A 231 -1.77 15.66 -13.64
C TRP A 231 -2.31 16.94 -13.03
N SER A 232 -1.92 18.06 -13.62
CA SER A 232 -2.37 19.39 -13.21
C SER A 232 -3.06 20.07 -14.37
N SER A 233 -4.25 20.63 -14.11
CA SER A 233 -5.00 21.44 -15.07
C SER A 233 -4.58 22.91 -15.07
N LYS A 234 -3.67 23.32 -14.18
CA LYS A 234 -3.34 24.75 -13.97
C LYS A 234 -2.67 25.41 -15.19
N ASN A 235 -2.11 24.61 -16.10
CA ASN A 235 -1.52 25.11 -17.35
C ASN A 235 -2.39 24.63 -18.52
N ASN A 236 -3.38 25.46 -18.89
CA ASN A 236 -4.32 25.21 -19.97
C ASN A 236 -3.64 24.61 -21.22
N ILE A 237 -4.27 23.54 -21.74
CA ILE A 237 -4.09 22.87 -23.05
C ILE A 237 -3.29 21.55 -23.04
N ASN A 238 -2.29 21.35 -22.16
CA ASN A 238 -1.60 20.06 -22.06
C ASN A 238 -1.49 19.63 -20.60
N ALA A 239 -2.43 18.78 -20.13
CA ALA A 239 -2.30 18.15 -18.82
C ALA A 239 -1.01 17.32 -18.81
N ILE A 240 0.08 17.89 -18.26
CA ILE A 240 1.37 17.20 -18.18
C ILE A 240 1.20 16.09 -17.17
N ILE A 241 1.17 14.85 -17.67
CA ILE A 241 1.24 13.66 -16.84
C ILE A 241 2.67 13.59 -16.31
N SER A 242 2.81 13.58 -15.00
CA SER A 242 4.09 13.51 -14.32
C SER A 242 4.07 12.43 -13.24
N GLN A 243 5.25 11.97 -12.87
CA GLN A 243 5.42 11.11 -11.71
C GLN A 243 5.70 11.98 -10.50
N SER A 244 4.98 11.75 -9.42
CA SER A 244 5.25 12.33 -8.12
C SER A 244 5.68 11.24 -7.16
N THR A 245 6.86 11.40 -6.55
CA THR A 245 7.34 10.55 -5.47
C THR A 245 7.40 11.39 -4.22
N ARG A 246 6.71 10.99 -3.15
CA ARG A 246 6.75 11.73 -1.87
C ARG A 246 6.87 10.76 -0.70
N SER A 247 7.28 11.30 0.45
CA SER A 247 7.32 10.58 1.72
C SER A 247 6.27 11.12 2.67
N PRO A 248 5.54 10.26 3.38
CA PRO A 248 4.64 10.70 4.44
C PRO A 248 5.45 11.13 5.68
N SER A 249 5.08 12.27 6.28
CA SER A 249 5.64 12.70 7.58
C SER A 249 4.74 12.31 8.76
N THR A 250 3.46 12.03 8.49
CA THR A 250 2.45 11.66 9.49
C THR A 250 1.60 10.49 8.99
N LEU A 251 0.90 9.82 9.91
CA LEU A 251 -0.03 8.74 9.57
C LEU A 251 -1.19 9.24 8.69
N PHE A 252 -1.67 10.46 8.93
CA PHE A 252 -2.69 11.11 8.11
C PHE A 252 -2.20 11.32 6.67
N GLN A 253 -0.97 11.82 6.50
CA GLN A 253 -0.37 11.94 5.16
C GLN A 253 -0.18 10.56 4.52
N LEU A 254 0.23 9.55 5.28
CA LEU A 254 0.31 8.18 4.76
C LEU A 254 -1.05 7.70 4.25
N LYS A 255 -2.13 7.88 5.02
CA LYS A 255 -3.50 7.54 4.59
C LYS A 255 -3.84 8.22 3.25
N GLU A 256 -3.73 9.55 3.18
CA GLU A 256 -4.06 10.29 1.95
C GLU A 256 -3.26 9.81 0.75
N MET A 257 -1.96 9.57 0.94
CA MET A 257 -1.08 9.11 -0.13
C MET A 257 -1.36 7.66 -0.55
N LEU A 258 -1.71 6.78 0.38
CA LEU A 258 -2.17 5.42 0.08
C LEU A 258 -3.42 5.46 -0.77
N LEU A 259 -4.41 6.27 -0.40
CA LEU A 259 -5.65 6.43 -1.15
C LEU A 259 -5.40 6.96 -2.57
N GLN A 260 -4.51 7.96 -2.69
CA GLN A 260 -4.11 8.52 -3.98
C GLN A 260 -3.38 7.51 -4.87
N THR A 261 -2.44 6.72 -4.34
CA THR A 261 -1.69 5.72 -5.13
C THR A 261 -2.52 4.48 -5.45
N THR A 262 -3.60 4.22 -4.72
CA THR A 262 -4.55 3.14 -5.04
C THR A 262 -5.70 3.58 -5.92
N HIS A 263 -5.77 4.86 -6.29
CA HIS A 263 -6.85 5.39 -7.11
C HIS A 263 -6.70 4.94 -8.57
N ILE A 264 -7.50 3.95 -8.95
CA ILE A 264 -7.64 3.47 -10.32
C ILE A 264 -8.93 4.08 -10.90
N PRO A 265 -8.84 4.89 -11.97
CA PRO A 265 -9.98 5.50 -12.63
C PRO A 265 -11.07 4.46 -12.92
N PHE A 266 -12.32 4.79 -12.58
CA PHE A 266 -13.53 3.97 -12.80
C PHE A 266 -13.63 2.66 -12.00
N VAL A 267 -12.54 2.19 -11.41
CA VAL A 267 -12.52 1.00 -10.57
C VAL A 267 -12.71 1.40 -9.11
N THR A 268 -11.83 2.27 -8.60
CA THR A 268 -11.85 2.70 -7.19
C THR A 268 -12.31 4.14 -7.02
N GLY A 269 -12.59 4.88 -8.09
CA GLY A 269 -13.18 6.22 -7.99
C GLY A 269 -14.00 6.65 -9.23
N PRO A 270 -14.92 7.62 -9.08
CA PRO A 270 -15.74 8.11 -10.18
C PRO A 270 -15.00 9.06 -11.11
N THR A 271 -13.87 9.59 -10.64
CA THR A 271 -13.06 10.59 -11.33
C THR A 271 -11.84 9.95 -11.94
N LEU A 272 -11.25 10.66 -12.90
CA LEU A 272 -9.97 10.28 -13.47
C LEU A 272 -8.85 10.24 -12.40
N GLY A 273 -8.98 10.96 -11.29
CA GLY A 273 -8.00 10.94 -10.20
C GLY A 273 -8.57 11.43 -8.87
N ARG A 274 -7.86 11.17 -7.77
CA ARG A 274 -8.17 11.73 -6.45
C ARG A 274 -7.57 13.13 -6.35
N PHE A 275 -8.41 14.13 -6.12
CA PHE A 275 -7.97 15.52 -6.01
C PHE A 275 -7.21 15.73 -4.70
N ASP A 276 -6.02 16.31 -4.79
CA ASP A 276 -5.23 16.76 -3.65
C ASP A 276 -5.38 18.27 -3.52
N ALA A 277 -6.14 18.71 -2.51
CA ALA A 277 -6.39 20.12 -2.27
C ALA A 277 -5.10 20.92 -1.97
N SER A 278 -4.07 20.28 -1.41
CA SER A 278 -2.83 20.96 -1.03
C SER A 278 -1.98 21.33 -2.24
N SER A 279 -1.88 20.44 -3.23
CA SER A 279 -1.14 20.69 -4.47
C SER A 279 -2.02 21.30 -5.57
N GLY A 280 -3.33 21.09 -5.49
CA GLY A 280 -4.29 21.35 -6.56
C GLY A 280 -4.11 20.42 -7.76
N ALA A 281 -3.42 19.28 -7.58
CA ALA A 281 -3.24 18.26 -8.59
C ALA A 281 -4.22 17.09 -8.35
N TYR A 282 -4.40 16.27 -9.37
CA TYR A 282 -5.08 14.99 -9.24
C TYR A 282 -4.04 13.87 -9.26
N HIS A 283 -4.23 12.88 -8.40
CA HIS A 283 -3.36 11.73 -8.25
C HIS A 283 -4.07 10.43 -8.60
N ASN A 284 -3.34 9.52 -9.23
CA ASN A 284 -3.76 8.16 -9.48
C ASN A 284 -2.67 7.16 -9.12
N ASP A 285 -3.01 5.90 -9.34
CA ASP A 285 -2.09 4.77 -9.37
C ASP A 285 -0.79 5.08 -10.13
N GLY A 286 0.33 4.84 -9.45
CA GLY A 286 1.68 5.02 -9.99
C GLY A 286 2.00 4.09 -11.17
N ALA A 287 1.22 3.02 -11.36
CA ALA A 287 1.28 2.16 -12.52
C ALA A 287 1.02 2.92 -13.83
N PHE A 288 0.16 3.95 -13.83
CA PHE A 288 -0.17 4.70 -15.06
C PHE A 288 1.04 5.42 -15.66
N VAL A 289 1.89 6.04 -14.84
CA VAL A 289 3.13 6.65 -15.31
C VAL A 289 4.07 5.59 -15.90
N SER A 290 4.13 4.42 -15.26
CA SER A 290 4.96 3.32 -15.71
C SER A 290 4.49 2.75 -17.05
N LEU A 291 3.16 2.75 -17.26
CA LEU A 291 2.52 2.35 -18.51
C LEU A 291 2.82 3.36 -19.63
N LEU A 292 2.69 4.65 -19.36
CA LEU A 292 2.82 5.70 -20.38
C LEU A 292 4.26 5.98 -20.81
N TYR A 293 5.21 5.92 -19.87
CA TYR A 293 6.61 6.28 -20.13
C TYR A 293 7.58 5.09 -20.14
N GLY A 294 7.09 3.89 -19.86
CA GLY A 294 7.91 2.69 -19.66
C GLY A 294 8.68 2.70 -18.34
N TRP A 295 8.90 1.51 -17.78
CA TRP A 295 9.53 1.34 -16.46
C TRP A 295 10.96 1.90 -16.37
N LYS A 296 11.72 1.84 -17.46
CA LYS A 296 13.10 2.37 -17.52
C LYS A 296 13.16 3.87 -17.26
N SER A 297 12.15 4.62 -17.74
CA SER A 297 12.06 6.06 -17.56
C SER A 297 11.73 6.44 -16.11
N VAL A 298 10.89 5.62 -15.45
CA VAL A 298 10.51 5.77 -14.04
C VAL A 298 11.72 5.61 -13.14
N LEU A 299 12.49 4.53 -13.32
CA LEU A 299 13.70 4.29 -12.51
C LEU A 299 14.78 5.34 -12.75
N ARG A 300 14.99 5.77 -14.01
CA ARG A 300 16.02 6.76 -14.36
C ARG A 300 15.75 8.13 -13.74
N LYS A 301 14.49 8.55 -13.61
CA LYS A 301 14.14 9.84 -12.97
C LYS A 301 14.40 9.83 -11.47
N THR A 302 14.27 8.68 -10.81
CA THR A 302 14.51 8.57 -9.37
C THR A 302 15.99 8.69 -9.00
N THR A 303 16.90 8.32 -9.90
CA THR A 303 18.36 8.30 -9.65
C THR A 303 19.11 9.52 -10.18
N ASN A 304 18.42 10.60 -10.58
CA ASN A 304 19.03 11.79 -11.20
C ASN A 304 19.81 12.69 -10.23
N THR A 305 20.14 12.23 -9.03
CA THR A 305 21.13 12.89 -8.18
C THR A 305 22.50 12.72 -8.84
N ASN A 306 23.20 13.83 -9.07
CA ASN A 306 24.59 13.90 -9.59
C ASN A 306 25.63 13.26 -8.64
N GLN A 307 25.21 12.27 -7.85
CA GLN A 307 25.99 11.63 -6.80
C GLN A 307 26.61 10.36 -7.37
N SER A 308 27.90 10.50 -7.64
CA SER A 308 28.86 9.56 -8.20
C SER A 308 28.68 8.10 -7.75
N THR A 309 28.66 7.20 -8.74
CA THR A 309 29.26 5.84 -8.81
C THR A 309 29.12 4.83 -7.67
N ASP A 310 28.47 5.14 -6.54
CA ASP A 310 28.22 4.14 -5.53
C ASP A 310 27.04 3.28 -6.01
N THR A 311 27.34 2.02 -6.31
CA THR A 311 26.43 1.02 -6.88
C THR A 311 25.39 0.63 -5.84
N SER A 312 24.50 1.55 -5.49
CA SER A 312 23.36 1.27 -4.63
C SER A 312 22.58 0.11 -5.23
N ARG A 313 22.49 -0.98 -4.46
CA ARG A 313 21.84 -2.20 -4.90
C ARG A 313 20.34 -1.91 -5.01
N THR A 314 19.90 -1.65 -6.23
CA THR A 314 18.50 -1.42 -6.55
C THR A 314 17.82 -2.77 -6.77
N TYR A 315 16.88 -3.10 -5.90
CA TYR A 315 16.06 -4.30 -5.97
C TYR A 315 14.66 -3.95 -6.46
N SER A 316 14.08 -4.79 -7.32
CA SER A 316 12.70 -4.63 -7.75
C SER A 316 11.93 -5.91 -7.51
N LEU A 317 10.85 -5.83 -6.73
CA LEU A 317 9.94 -6.93 -6.47
C LEU A 317 9.00 -7.15 -7.66
N LYS A 318 9.56 -7.51 -8.81
CA LYS A 318 8.81 -7.81 -10.05
C LYS A 318 7.67 -8.79 -9.78
N LEU A 319 6.46 -8.47 -10.27
CA LEU A 319 5.33 -9.39 -10.22
C LEU A 319 5.52 -10.50 -11.26
N PRO A 320 5.01 -11.72 -10.98
CA PRO A 320 4.93 -12.76 -11.99
C PRO A 320 4.09 -12.30 -13.17
N TRP A 321 4.47 -12.73 -14.36
CA TRP A 321 3.57 -12.71 -15.50
C TRP A 321 2.61 -13.89 -15.40
N ASP A 322 1.56 -13.69 -14.62
CA ASP A 322 0.61 -14.72 -14.24
C ASP A 322 -0.81 -14.21 -14.50
N ALA A 323 -1.50 -14.87 -15.42
CA ALA A 323 -2.82 -14.46 -15.85
C ALA A 323 -3.81 -14.43 -14.67
N GLU A 324 -3.71 -15.37 -13.74
CA GLU A 324 -4.57 -15.41 -12.56
C GLU A 324 -4.33 -14.18 -11.67
N LEU A 325 -3.07 -13.82 -11.46
CA LEU A 325 -2.72 -12.59 -10.73
C LEU A 325 -3.28 -11.35 -11.41
N ILE A 326 -3.19 -11.25 -12.74
CA ILE A 326 -3.69 -10.11 -13.52
C ILE A 326 -5.23 -10.03 -13.47
N PHE A 327 -5.94 -11.12 -13.78
CA PHE A 327 -7.40 -11.15 -13.80
C PHE A 327 -8.01 -10.88 -12.42
N HIS A 328 -7.34 -11.33 -11.36
CA HIS A 328 -7.77 -11.04 -9.99
C HIS A 328 -7.28 -9.70 -9.44
N GLY A 329 -6.46 -8.95 -10.17
CA GLY A 329 -5.96 -7.65 -9.72
C GLY A 329 -7.11 -6.66 -9.53
N LEU A 330 -8.02 -6.60 -10.51
CA LEU A 330 -9.18 -5.72 -10.48
C LEU A 330 -10.39 -6.33 -9.79
N ASN A 331 -10.32 -7.63 -9.47
CA ASN A 331 -11.42 -8.34 -8.85
C ASN A 331 -11.43 -8.14 -7.33
N MET A 332 -12.23 -7.18 -6.87
CA MET A 332 -12.45 -6.94 -5.44
C MET A 332 -13.18 -8.10 -4.74
N ALA A 333 -13.70 -9.09 -5.48
CA ALA A 333 -14.37 -10.27 -4.94
C ALA A 333 -13.40 -11.44 -4.71
N LEU A 334 -12.15 -11.18 -4.35
CA LEU A 334 -11.18 -12.21 -4.00
C LEU A 334 -11.67 -13.04 -2.79
N SER A 335 -11.68 -14.37 -2.91
CA SER A 335 -12.05 -15.25 -1.80
C SER A 335 -10.89 -15.39 -0.80
N ARG A 336 -11.18 -15.92 0.40
CA ARG A 336 -10.15 -16.21 1.41
C ARG A 336 -9.09 -17.16 0.85
N GLU A 337 -9.54 -18.20 0.15
CA GLU A 337 -8.69 -19.25 -0.41
C GLU A 337 -7.75 -18.66 -1.48
N LYS A 338 -8.27 -17.77 -2.34
CA LYS A 338 -7.46 -17.09 -3.35
C LYS A 338 -6.46 -16.12 -2.72
N ALA A 339 -6.84 -15.40 -1.67
CA ALA A 339 -5.90 -14.54 -0.93
C ALA A 339 -4.74 -15.36 -0.32
N VAL A 340 -5.05 -16.49 0.34
CA VAL A 340 -4.05 -17.41 0.89
C VAL A 340 -3.16 -18.00 -0.21
N TYR A 341 -3.75 -18.39 -1.34
CA TYR A 341 -3.02 -18.90 -2.50
C TYR A 341 -2.00 -17.87 -3.03
N PHE A 342 -2.42 -16.62 -3.26
CA PHE A 342 -1.50 -15.57 -3.73
C PHE A 342 -0.41 -15.25 -2.72
N TRP A 343 -0.76 -15.19 -1.43
CA TRP A 343 0.22 -15.03 -0.35
C TRP A 343 1.27 -16.15 -0.35
N ASN A 344 0.85 -17.41 -0.40
CA ASN A 344 1.78 -18.55 -0.40
C ASN A 344 2.70 -18.53 -1.62
N ARG A 345 2.17 -18.13 -2.78
CA ARG A 345 3.00 -17.91 -3.98
C ARG A 345 3.99 -16.77 -3.81
N GLY A 346 3.60 -15.71 -3.12
CA GLY A 346 4.49 -14.62 -2.71
C GLY A 346 5.63 -15.13 -1.83
N LEU A 347 5.30 -15.90 -0.79
CA LEU A 347 6.28 -16.50 0.14
C LEU A 347 7.34 -17.32 -0.60
N LEU A 348 6.92 -18.19 -1.51
CA LEU A 348 7.80 -19.06 -2.30
C LEU A 348 8.75 -18.27 -3.24
N ARG A 349 8.44 -17.01 -3.53
CA ARG A 349 9.25 -16.12 -4.38
C ARG A 349 10.04 -15.08 -3.58
N GLY A 350 9.97 -15.09 -2.25
CA GLY A 350 10.93 -14.37 -1.44
C GLY A 350 12.31 -15.01 -1.61
N ILE A 351 13.33 -14.16 -1.69
CA ILE A 351 14.72 -14.55 -2.02
C ILE A 351 15.30 -15.42 -0.91
#